data_AF-A0A2M7WSI2-F1
#
_entry.id   AF-A0A2M7WSI2-F1
#
_cell.length_a   1.000
_cell.length_b   1.000
_cell.length_c   1.000
_cell.angle_alpha   90.00
_cell.angle_beta   90.00
_cell.angle_gamma   90.00
#
_symmetry.space_group_name_H-M   'P 1'
#
loop_
_entity.id
_entity.type
_entity.pdbx_description
1 polymer ?
#
loop_
_entity_poly.entity_id
_entity_poly.type
_entity_poly.pdbx_seq_one_letter_code
_entity_poly.pdbx_strand_id
1 'polypeptide(L)'
;MVEEKKRLSEATKALMVAVAIFFDGLQLLIQIIPVVGQILSILISIFASLTFYLWFKINNINFVNPKRAGYLAGGFLIELTPLLNILPAWTLAVVLLIRNSNAKKKAPKLDIIKK
;
A
#
# COMPACT_ATOMS: atom_id res chain seq x y z
N MET A 1 30.79 5.44 1.58
CA MET A 1 29.78 4.54 2.16
C MET A 1 28.70 4.29 1.11
N VAL A 2 28.56 3.06 0.61
CA VAL A 2 27.52 2.71 -0.37
C VAL A 2 26.21 2.63 0.40
N GLU A 3 25.30 3.55 0.12
CA GLU A 3 23.97 3.58 0.75
C GLU A 3 23.18 2.36 0.26
N GLU A 4 23.20 1.28 1.04
CA GLU A 4 22.38 0.11 0.75
C GLU A 4 20.92 0.56 0.71
N LYS A 5 20.33 0.48 -0.48
CA LYS A 5 18.91 0.74 -0.67
C LYS A 5 18.13 -0.11 0.31
N LYS A 6 17.57 0.53 1.34
CA LYS A 6 16.75 -0.08 2.37
C LYS A 6 15.55 -0.76 1.70
N ARG A 7 15.66 -2.07 1.49
CA ARG A 7 14.56 -2.92 1.08
C ARG A 7 13.67 -3.12 2.30
N LEU A 8 12.36 -3.21 2.10
CA LEU A 8 11.47 -3.66 3.17
C LEU A 8 11.96 -5.03 3.64
N SER A 9 12.13 -5.20 4.95
CA SER A 9 12.48 -6.51 5.50
C SER A 9 11.35 -7.50 5.21
N GLU A 10 11.66 -8.79 5.08
CA GLU A 10 10.63 -9.81 4.83
C GLU A 10 9.60 -9.85 5.98
N ALA A 11 10.05 -9.65 7.22
CA ALA A 11 9.16 -9.50 8.38
C ALA A 11 8.21 -8.29 8.24
N THR A 12 8.72 -7.15 7.77
CA THR A 12 7.89 -5.96 7.53
C THR A 12 6.86 -6.23 6.43
N LYS A 13 7.25 -6.88 5.33
CA LYS A 13 6.32 -7.22 4.24
C LYS A 13 5.21 -8.16 4.72
N ALA A 14 5.59 -9.22 5.44
CA ALA A 14 4.63 -10.17 5.99
C ALA A 14 3.65 -9.48 6.95
N LEU A 15 4.17 -8.61 7.83
CA LEU A 15 3.35 -7.85 8.76
C LEU A 15 2.40 -6.87 8.03
N MET A 16 2.87 -6.21 6.97
CA MET A 16 2.02 -5.32 6.15
C MET A 16 0.87 -6.09 5.49
N VAL A 17 1.13 -7.28 4.97
CA VAL A 17 0.09 -8.13 4.36
C VAL A 17 -0.89 -8.63 5.43
N ALA A 18 -0.41 -9.05 6.60
CA ALA A 18 -1.27 -9.47 7.70
C ALA A 18 -2.21 -8.33 8.17
N VAL A 19 -1.68 -7.11 8.29
CA VAL A 19 -2.48 -5.91 8.64
C VAL A 19 -3.48 -5.57 7.54
N ALA A 20 -3.13 -5.77 6.26
CA ALA A 20 -4.06 -5.55 5.15
C ALA A 20 -5.24 -6.52 5.18
N ILE A 21 -4.96 -7.81 5.40
CA ILE A 21 -5.99 -8.85 5.57
C ILE A 21 -6.88 -8.53 6.78
N PHE A 22 -6.30 -8.02 7.87
CA PHE A 22 -7.06 -7.59 9.04
C PHE A 22 -8.04 -6.46 8.70
N PHE A 23 -7.60 -5.43 7.98
CA PHE A 23 -8.48 -4.33 7.56
C PHE A 23 -9.59 -4.80 6.61
N ASP A 24 -9.25 -5.59 5.59
CA ASP A 24 -10.24 -6.15 4.66
C ASP A 24 -11.27 -7.02 5.41
N GLY A 25 -10.81 -7.87 6.34
CA GLY A 25 -11.68 -8.71 7.17
C GLY A 25 -12.58 -7.89 8.10
N LEU A 26 -12.05 -6.84 8.72
CA LEU A 26 -12.82 -5.94 9.58
C LEU A 26 -13.91 -5.21 8.79
N GLN A 27 -13.59 -4.72 7.59
CA GLN A 27 -14.57 -4.10 6.70
C GLN A 27 -15.67 -5.08 6.30
N LEU A 28 -15.32 -6.33 5.93
CA LEU A 28 -16.30 -7.36 5.60
C LEU A 28 -17.29 -7.63 6.75
N LEU A 29 -16.81 -7.71 7.99
CA LEU A 29 -17.66 -7.92 9.16
C LEU A 29 -18.61 -6.74 9.42
N ILE A 30 -18.10 -5.52 9.30
CA ILE A 30 -18.88 -4.31 9.61
C ILE A 30 -19.92 -4.02 8.54
N GLN A 31 -19.67 -4.42 7.30
CA GLN A 31 -20.61 -4.27 6.19
C GLN A 31 -21.88 -5.11 6.30
N ILE A 32 -21.95 -6.07 7.23
CA ILE A 32 -23.19 -6.80 7.56
C ILE A 32 -24.28 -5.84 8.05
N ILE A 33 -23.89 -4.71 8.66
CA ILE A 33 -24.83 -3.70 9.13
C ILE A 33 -25.08 -2.68 8.00
N PRO A 34 -26.29 -2.63 7.41
CA PRO A 34 -26.59 -1.68 6.35
C PRO A 34 -26.50 -0.23 6.85
N VAL A 35 -26.11 0.70 5.97
CA VAL A 35 -25.93 2.14 6.22
C VAL A 35 -24.78 2.47 7.19
N VAL A 36 -24.85 2.04 8.46
CA VAL A 36 -23.81 2.30 9.48
C VAL A 36 -22.50 1.61 9.09
N GLY A 37 -22.58 0.38 8.58
CA GLY A 37 -21.41 -0.36 8.13
C GLY A 37 -20.66 0.32 7.00
N GLN A 38 -21.37 1.03 6.10
CA GLN A 38 -20.72 1.76 5.01
C GLN A 38 -19.96 2.99 5.54
N ILE A 39 -20.55 3.75 6.45
CA ILE A 39 -19.89 4.92 7.06
C ILE A 39 -18.62 4.47 7.80
N LEU A 40 -18.72 3.41 8.60
CA LEU A 40 -17.58 2.85 9.31
C LEU A 40 -16.52 2.27 8.35
N SER A 41 -16.94 1.65 7.24
CA SER A 41 -16.02 1.14 6.21
C SER A 41 -15.19 2.25 5.57
N ILE A 42 -15.81 3.41 5.29
CA ILE A 42 -15.10 4.59 4.77
C ILE A 42 -14.03 5.06 5.77
N LEU A 43 -14.38 5.15 7.06
CA LEU A 43 -13.43 5.55 8.10
C LEU A 43 -12.26 4.55 8.19
N ILE A 44 -12.55 3.25 8.18
CA ILE A 44 -11.52 2.21 8.19
C ILE A 44 -10.60 2.32 6.98
N SER A 45 -11.16 2.55 5.80
CA SER A 45 -10.40 2.79 4.57
C SER A 45 -9.47 4.00 4.67
N ILE A 46 -9.90 5.09 5.30
CA ILE A 46 -9.03 6.25 5.56
C ILE A 46 -7.87 5.84 6.46
N PHE A 47 -8.14 5.16 7.57
CA PHE A 47 -7.09 4.69 8.48
C PHE A 47 -6.12 3.71 7.80
N ALA A 48 -6.62 2.71 7.08
CA ALA A 48 -5.81 1.76 6.33
C ALA A 48 -4.88 2.48 5.34
N SER A 49 -5.42 3.42 4.56
CA SER A 49 -4.65 4.21 3.60
C SER A 49 -3.52 5.00 4.28
N LEU A 50 -3.80 5.64 5.42
CA LEU A 50 -2.81 6.41 6.20
C LEU A 50 -1.76 5.52 6.82
N THR A 51 -2.16 4.38 7.39
CA THR A 51 -1.25 3.39 7.97
C THR A 51 -0.25 2.92 6.92
N PHE A 52 -0.71 2.48 5.75
CA PHE A 52 0.20 2.01 4.71
C PHE A 52 1.04 3.15 4.13
N TYR A 53 0.44 4.32 3.87
CA TYR A 53 1.19 5.50 3.41
C TYR A 53 2.34 5.85 4.36
N LEU A 54 2.07 5.94 5.66
CA LEU A 54 3.07 6.24 6.67
C LEU A 54 4.13 5.14 6.76
N TRP A 55 3.73 3.88 6.71
CA TRP A 55 4.65 2.75 6.78
C TRP A 55 5.64 2.74 5.61
N PHE A 56 5.14 2.97 4.40
CA PHE A 56 5.98 3.11 3.22
C PHE A 56 6.87 4.36 3.31
N LYS A 57 6.37 5.47 3.84
CA LYS A 57 7.15 6.71 4.04
C LYS A 57 8.29 6.55 5.04
N ILE A 58 8.05 5.89 6.18
CA ILE A 58 9.08 5.55 7.19
C ILE A 58 10.16 4.64 6.59
N ASN A 59 9.79 3.79 5.62
CA ASN A 59 10.73 2.95 4.87
C ASN A 59 11.37 3.66 3.66
N ASN A 60 11.31 5.00 3.58
CA ASN A 60 11.86 5.82 2.50
C ASN A 60 11.31 5.48 1.10
N ILE A 61 10.09 4.95 1.02
CA ILE A 61 9.42 4.66 -0.24
C ILE A 61 8.59 5.87 -0.64
N ASN A 62 9.09 6.62 -1.63
CA ASN A 62 8.43 7.80 -2.13
C ASN A 62 7.20 7.44 -3.00
N PHE A 63 6.11 8.18 -2.80
CA PHE A 63 4.87 8.12 -3.57
C PHE A 63 4.79 9.12 -4.73
N VAL A 64 5.88 9.85 -5.00
CA VAL A 64 6.01 10.71 -6.20
C VAL A 64 5.83 9.92 -7.50
N ASN A 65 6.05 8.59 -7.47
CA ASN A 65 5.73 7.74 -8.60
C ASN A 65 4.20 7.55 -8.70
N PRO A 66 3.56 8.02 -9.79
CA PRO A 66 2.11 7.98 -9.95
C PRO A 66 1.55 6.55 -9.91
N LYS A 67 2.34 5.52 -10.25
CA LYS A 67 1.90 4.12 -10.11
C LYS A 67 1.70 3.72 -8.65
N ARG A 68 2.57 4.18 -7.75
CA ARG A 68 2.46 3.87 -6.30
C ARG A 68 1.33 4.65 -5.66
N ALA A 69 1.18 5.93 -6.01
CA ALA A 69 0.01 6.71 -5.61
C ALA A 69 -1.28 6.05 -6.13
N GLY A 70 -1.27 5.58 -7.38
CA GLY A 70 -2.39 4.89 -8.01
C GLY A 70 -2.78 3.58 -7.33
N TYR A 71 -1.84 2.79 -6.79
CA TYR A 71 -2.20 1.59 -6.03
C TYR A 71 -2.87 1.93 -4.69
N LEU A 72 -2.37 2.95 -3.98
CA LEU A 72 -2.95 3.37 -2.70
C LEU A 72 -4.32 4.02 -2.88
N ALA A 73 -4.45 4.91 -3.87
CA ALA A 73 -5.71 5.54 -4.24
C ALA A 73 -6.69 4.53 -4.85
N GLY A 74 -6.20 3.58 -5.66
CA GLY A 74 -7.02 2.53 -6.26
C GLY A 74 -7.65 1.62 -5.21
N GLY A 75 -6.87 1.19 -4.19
CA GLY A 75 -7.42 0.46 -3.05
C GLY A 75 -8.54 1.24 -2.36
N PHE A 76 -8.32 2.53 -2.08
CA PHE A 76 -9.33 3.40 -1.49
C PHE A 76 -10.60 3.53 -2.36
N LEU A 77 -10.46 3.73 -3.67
CA LEU A 77 -11.59 3.93 -4.58
C LEU A 77 -12.40 2.65 -4.79
N ILE A 78 -11.76 1.47 -4.78
CA ILE A 78 -12.45 0.18 -4.87
C ILE A 78 -13.35 -0.01 -3.66
N GLU A 79 -12.87 0.34 -2.46
CA GLU A 79 -13.63 0.26 -1.21
C GLU A 79 -14.82 1.23 -1.14
N LEU A 80 -14.74 2.37 -1.84
CA LEU A 80 -15.85 3.32 -1.93
C LEU A 80 -16.97 2.84 -2.86
N THR A 81 -16.68 1.88 -3.73
CA THR A 81 -17.65 1.39 -4.71
C THR A 81 -18.47 0.25 -4.09
N PRO A 82 -19.79 0.42 -3.90
CA PRO A 82 -20.64 -0.66 -3.42
C PRO A 82 -20.51 -1.89 -4.35
N LEU A 83 -20.54 -3.10 -3.78
CA LEU A 83 -20.31 -4.39 -4.45
C LEU A 83 -18.83 -4.76 -4.67
N LEU A 84 -17.93 -3.79 -4.90
CA LEU A 84 -16.50 -4.08 -5.08
C LEU A 84 -15.72 -4.12 -3.76
N ASN A 85 -16.24 -3.48 -2.72
CA ASN A 85 -15.73 -3.49 -1.35
C ASN A 85 -15.88 -4.84 -0.60
N ILE A 86 -16.33 -5.89 -1.29
CA ILE A 86 -16.27 -7.27 -0.79
C ILE A 86 -14.91 -7.91 -1.11
N LEU A 87 -14.17 -7.33 -2.05
CA LEU A 87 -12.86 -7.80 -2.46
C LEU A 87 -11.82 -7.33 -1.43
N PRO A 88 -10.75 -8.10 -1.20
CA PRO A 88 -9.65 -7.71 -0.33
C PRO A 88 -8.76 -6.65 -1.04
N ALA A 89 -9.31 -5.46 -1.25
CA ALA A 89 -8.72 -4.41 -2.06
C ALA A 89 -7.44 -3.84 -1.42
N TRP A 90 -7.40 -3.70 -0.09
CA TRP A 90 -6.20 -3.25 0.61
C TRP A 90 -5.09 -4.28 0.54
N THR A 91 -5.42 -5.56 0.71
CA THR A 91 -4.44 -6.65 0.53
C THR A 91 -3.80 -6.60 -0.85
N LEU A 92 -4.62 -6.45 -1.91
CA LEU A 92 -4.10 -6.34 -3.28
C LEU A 92 -3.23 -5.09 -3.47
N ALA A 93 -3.68 -3.93 -3.00
CA ALA A 93 -2.95 -2.67 -3.10
C ALA A 93 -1.58 -2.76 -2.40
N VAL A 94 -1.52 -3.33 -1.20
CA VAL A 94 -0.30 -3.51 -0.42
C VAL A 94 0.67 -4.47 -1.10
N VAL A 95 0.20 -5.60 -1.63
CA VAL A 95 1.03 -6.54 -2.37
C VAL A 95 1.64 -5.88 -3.62
N LEU A 96 0.85 -5.12 -4.38
CA LEU A 96 1.34 -4.38 -5.55
C LEU A 96 2.34 -3.29 -5.17
N LEU A 97 2.12 -2.58 -4.06
CA LEU A 97 3.05 -1.59 -3.52
C LEU A 97 4.37 -2.22 -3.09
N ILE A 98 4.35 -3.35 -2.37
CA ILE A 98 5.55 -4.10 -1.97
C ILE A 98 6.33 -4.57 -3.20
N ARG A 99 5.63 -5.10 -4.22
CA ARG A 99 6.27 -5.55 -5.46
C ARG A 99 6.93 -4.39 -6.20
N ASN A 100 6.27 -3.24 -6.26
CA ASN A 100 6.77 -2.05 -6.95
C ASN A 100 7.79 -1.23 -6.13
N SER A 101 7.84 -1.39 -4.80
CA SER A 101 8.83 -0.73 -3.94
C SER A 101 10.22 -1.37 -4.07
N ASN A 102 10.29 -2.64 -4.45
CA ASN A 102 11.54 -3.37 -4.69
C ASN A 102 12.20 -3.06 -6.05
N ALA A 103 11.56 -2.29 -6.92
CA ALA A 103 12.11 -1.95 -8.23
C ALA A 103 13.33 -1.02 -8.10
N LYS A 104 14.50 -1.55 -8.45
CA LYS A 104 15.78 -0.84 -8.54
C LYS A 104 15.60 0.47 -9.35
N LYS A 105 15.72 1.66 -8.74
CA LYS A 105 16.40 2.77 -9.44
C LYS A 105 17.74 2.20 -9.90
N LYS A 106 17.88 1.95 -11.20
CA LYS A 106 19.17 1.68 -11.84
C LYS A 106 20.04 2.88 -11.46
N ALA A 107 21.21 2.63 -10.87
CA ALA A 107 22.17 3.71 -10.70
C ALA A 107 22.39 4.35 -12.08
N PRO A 108 22.42 5.69 -12.21
CA PRO A 108 22.88 6.30 -13.45
C PRO A 108 24.25 5.69 -13.73
N LYS A 109 24.43 5.12 -14.92
CA LYS A 109 25.77 4.77 -15.39
C LYS A 109 26.55 6.08 -15.34
N LEU A 110 27.43 6.20 -14.36
CA LEU A 110 28.45 7.24 -14.37
C LEU A 110 29.32 6.89 -15.58
N ASP A 111 29.06 7.56 -16.70
CA ASP A 111 30.00 7.66 -17.80
C ASP A 111 31.19 8.47 -17.27
N ILE A 112 32.04 7.81 -16.49
CA ILE A 112 33.33 8.33 -16.06
C ILE A 112 34.17 8.40 -17.33
N ILE A 113 34.25 9.61 -17.87
CA ILE A 113 35.43 10.23 -18.48
C ILE A 113 36.29 9.21 -19.26
N LYS A 114 35.98 9.04 -20.55
CA LYS A 114 37.02 8.60 -21.49
C LYS A 114 37.92 9.80 -21.78
N LYS A 115 39.08 9.70 -21.14
CA LYS A 115 40.39 10.34 -21.35
C LYS A 115 40.60 11.00 -22.71
#